data_AF-A0A843E7H8-F1
#
_entry.id   AF-A0A843E7H8-F1
#
_cell.length_a   1.000
_cell.length_b   1.000
_cell.length_c   1.000
_cell.angle_alpha   90.00
_cell.angle_beta   90.00
_cell.angle_gamma   90.00
#
_symmetry.space_group_name_H-M   'P 1'
#
loop_
_entity.id
_entity.type
_entity.pdbx_description
1 polymer ?
#
loop_
_entity_poly.entity_id
_entity_poly.type
_entity_poly.pdbx_seq_one_letter_code
_entity_poly.pdbx_strand_id
1 'polypeptide(L)' 'SKEGGVLRIAWMPKHLKDYLSEYIKKRGEALGCPDLLDKIADETVTDDAEGLMAWMAEVGHPALMMDPLL' A
#
# COMPACT_ATOMS: atom_id res chain seq x y z
N SER A 1 -13.41 10.55 -4.42
CA SER A 1 -12.79 10.34 -3.11
C SER A 1 -11.51 11.15 -3.02
N LYS A 2 -11.47 12.18 -2.17
CA LYS A 2 -10.42 13.22 -2.19
C LYS A 2 -9.16 12.88 -1.37
N GLU A 3 -9.06 11.71 -0.76
CA GLU A 3 -8.03 11.41 0.25
C GLU A 3 -6.97 10.38 -0.18
N GLY A 4 -6.95 9.98 -1.45
CA GLY A 4 -5.94 9.05 -1.98
C GLY A 4 -6.36 7.58 -2.01
N GLY A 5 -7.43 7.20 -1.31
CA GLY A 5 -8.05 5.88 -1.42
C GLY A 5 -7.06 4.72 -1.24
N VAL A 6 -7.05 3.79 -2.18
CA VAL A 6 -6.20 2.58 -2.13
C VAL A 6 -4.70 2.89 -2.06
N LEU A 7 -4.24 4.05 -2.56
CA LEU A 7 -2.81 4.45 -2.52
C LEU A 7 -2.30 4.74 -1.11
N ARG A 8 -3.20 4.92 -0.14
CA ARG A 8 -2.86 5.14 1.28
C ARG A 8 -2.73 3.84 2.08
N ILE A 9 -3.17 2.71 1.52
CA ILE A 9 -3.05 1.42 2.19
C ILE A 9 -1.58 1.03 2.10
N ALA A 10 -0.89 0.95 3.23
CA ALA A 10 0.53 0.56 3.28
C ALA A 10 0.74 -0.82 3.91
N TRP A 11 -0.21 -1.31 4.69
CA TRP A 11 -0.16 -2.61 5.33
C TRP A 11 -1.56 -3.25 5.38
N MET A 12 -1.65 -4.55 5.16
CA MET A 12 -2.87 -5.32 5.40
C MET A 12 -2.57 -6.82 5.58
N PRO A 13 -3.43 -7.60 6.26
CA PRO A 13 -3.21 -9.03 6.40
C PRO A 13 -3.16 -9.75 5.04
N LYS A 14 -2.27 -10.73 4.90
CA LYS A 14 -2.03 -11.43 3.63
C LYS A 14 -3.29 -12.04 3.03
N HIS A 15 -4.13 -12.68 3.84
CA HIS A 15 -5.39 -13.27 3.37
C HIS A 15 -6.33 -12.22 2.75
N LEU A 16 -6.38 -11.01 3.30
CA LEU A 16 -7.20 -9.91 2.80
C LEU A 16 -6.56 -9.29 1.54
N LYS A 17 -5.23 -9.18 1.52
CA LYS A 17 -4.45 -8.74 0.36
C LYS A 17 -4.69 -9.64 -0.84
N ASP A 18 -4.66 -10.95 -0.63
CA ASP A 18 -4.90 -11.95 -1.67
C ASP A 18 -6.36 -11.89 -2.17
N TYR A 19 -7.33 -11.75 -1.25
CA TYR A 19 -8.75 -11.59 -1.59
C TYR A 19 -9.04 -10.32 -2.40
N LEU A 20 -8.37 -9.21 -2.10
CA LEU A 20 -8.56 -7.92 -2.77
C LEU A 20 -7.55 -7.64 -3.91
N SER A 21 -6.68 -8.61 -4.23
CA SER A 21 -5.56 -8.43 -5.16
C SER A 21 -5.98 -7.85 -6.51
N GLU A 22 -7.04 -8.40 -7.13
CA GLU A 22 -7.57 -7.92 -8.40
C GLU A 22 -8.14 -6.49 -8.33
N TYR A 23 -8.81 -6.17 -7.22
CA TYR A 23 -9.31 -4.81 -6.98
C TYR A 23 -8.15 -3.81 -6.83
N ILE A 24 -7.14 -4.15 -6.02
CA ILE A 24 -5.98 -3.30 -5.75
C ILE A 24 -5.19 -3.07 -7.03
N LYS A 25 -4.90 -4.11 -7.82
CA LYS A 25 -4.21 -3.98 -9.11
C LYS A 25 -4.96 -3.06 -10.06
N LYS A 26 -6.25 -3.33 -10.30
CA LYS A 26 -7.08 -2.52 -11.21
C LYS A 26 -7.16 -1.05 -10.78
N ARG A 27 -7.27 -0.79 -9.48
CA ARG A 27 -7.30 0.58 -8.95
C ARG A 27 -5.93 1.23 -8.97
N GLY A 28 -4.86 0.48 -8.68
CA GLY A 28 -3.48 0.91 -8.78
C GLY A 28 -3.15 1.36 -10.21
N GLU A 29 -3.44 0.52 -11.20
CA GLU A 29 -3.29 0.85 -12.63
C GLU A 29 -4.05 2.12 -13.00
N ALA A 30 -5.33 2.23 -12.62
CA ALA A 30 -6.16 3.41 -12.91
C ALA A 30 -5.66 4.70 -12.24
N LEU A 31 -4.83 4.58 -11.20
CA LEU A 31 -4.23 5.69 -10.45
C LEU A 31 -2.73 5.87 -10.74
N GLY A 32 -2.16 5.13 -11.72
CA GLY A 32 -0.76 5.25 -12.13
C GLY A 32 0.26 4.50 -11.27
N CYS A 33 -0.19 3.59 -10.39
CA CYS A 33 0.66 2.73 -9.55
C CYS A 33 0.29 1.25 -9.79
N PRO A 34 0.64 0.65 -10.94
CA PRO A 34 0.26 -0.73 -11.28
C PRO A 34 0.87 -1.77 -10.32
N ASP A 35 2.00 -1.44 -9.71
CA ASP A 35 2.74 -2.24 -8.73
C ASP A 35 2.29 -2.00 -7.28
N LEU A 36 1.15 -1.33 -7.06
CA LEU A 36 0.69 -0.97 -5.72
C LEU A 36 0.54 -2.20 -4.81
N LEU A 37 0.05 -3.33 -5.34
CA LEU A 37 -0.14 -4.54 -4.55
C LEU A 37 1.18 -5.03 -3.93
N ASP A 38 2.29 -4.91 -4.65
CA ASP A 38 3.60 -5.39 -4.20
C ASP A 38 4.20 -4.44 -3.15
N LYS A 39 3.79 -3.17 -3.16
CA LYS A 39 4.25 -2.15 -2.21
C LYS A 39 3.53 -2.23 -0.86
N ILE A 40 2.32 -2.79 -0.81
CA ILE A 40 1.58 -2.98 0.44
C ILE A 40 2.24 -4.11 1.26
N ALA A 41 2.69 -3.82 2.46
CA ALA A 41 3.21 -4.84 3.36
C ALA A 41 2.09 -5.74 3.93
N ASP A 42 2.49 -6.90 4.44
CA ASP A 42 1.65 -7.81 5.22
C ASP A 42 2.48 -8.42 6.35
N GLU A 43 1.88 -9.32 7.14
CA GLU A 43 2.54 -9.98 8.27
C GLU A 43 3.78 -10.81 7.88
N THR A 44 3.99 -11.10 6.59
CA THR A 44 5.19 -11.80 6.11
C THR A 44 6.36 -10.87 5.82
N VAL A 45 6.10 -9.56 5.74
CA VAL A 45 7.10 -8.50 5.54
C VAL A 45 7.47 -7.87 6.89
N THR A 46 6.49 -7.47 7.68
CA THR A 46 6.67 -6.82 8.98
C THR A 46 5.37 -6.79 9.76
N ASP A 47 5.46 -6.84 11.08
CA ASP A 47 4.34 -6.76 12.02
C ASP A 47 4.41 -5.51 12.93
N ASP A 48 5.40 -4.63 12.72
CA ASP A 48 5.62 -3.44 13.52
C ASP A 48 5.71 -2.16 12.66
N ALA A 49 5.55 -1.01 13.30
CA ALA A 49 5.50 0.27 12.61
C ALA A 49 6.87 0.72 12.05
N GLU A 50 7.97 0.34 12.69
CA GLU A 50 9.31 0.74 12.28
C GLU A 50 9.73 -0.03 11.02
N GLY A 51 9.48 -1.34 11.00
CA GLY A 51 9.64 -2.19 9.82
C GLY A 51 8.72 -1.80 8.69
N LEU A 52 7.47 -1.40 8.96
CA LEU A 52 6.57 -0.87 7.93
C LEU A 52 7.12 0.40 7.29
N MET A 53 7.60 1.34 8.10
CA MET A 53 8.19 2.59 7.58
C MET A 53 9.45 2.31 6.75
N ALA A 54 10.30 1.38 7.19
CA ALA A 54 11.49 0.97 6.44
C ALA A 54 11.11 0.32 5.09
N TRP A 55 10.14 -0.60 5.09
CA TRP A 55 9.63 -1.23 3.88
C TRP A 55 9.03 -0.21 2.92
N MET A 56 8.19 0.70 3.41
CA MET A 56 7.58 1.75 2.59
C MET A 56 8.64 2.63 1.91
N ALA A 57 9.74 2.94 2.60
CA ALA A 57 10.84 3.68 2.02
C ALA A 57 11.60 2.87 0.96
N GLU A 58 11.87 1.59 1.22
CA GLU A 58 12.56 0.68 0.31
C GLU A 58 11.80 0.52 -1.03
N VAL A 59 10.49 0.28 -0.96
CA VAL A 59 9.65 0.04 -2.15
C VAL A 59 9.12 1.31 -2.78
N GLY A 60 9.43 2.49 -2.21
CA GLY A 60 8.93 3.78 -2.69
C GLY A 60 7.40 3.85 -2.65
N HIS A 61 6.81 3.56 -1.50
CA HIS A 61 5.36 3.53 -1.32
C HIS A 61 4.73 4.91 -1.60
N PRO A 62 3.68 5.01 -2.44
CA PRO A 62 3.12 6.30 -2.86
C PRO A 62 2.63 7.16 -1.69
N ALA A 63 2.10 6.53 -0.63
CA ALA A 63 1.66 7.23 0.58
C ALA A 63 2.71 8.15 1.23
N LEU A 64 4.01 7.88 1.06
CA LEU A 64 5.08 8.74 1.59
C LEU A 64 5.19 10.10 0.88
N MET A 65 4.69 10.19 -0.36
CA MET A 65 4.74 11.40 -1.19
C MET A 65 3.41 12.17 -1.19
N MET A 66 2.42 11.70 -0.43
CA MET A 66 1.08 12.29 -0.38
C MET A 66 0.95 13.25 0.80
N ASP A 67 0.12 14.27 0.66
CA ASP A 67 -0.15 15.23 1.75
C ASP A 67 -0.55 14.51 3.04
N PRO A 68 -0.08 14.92 4.22
CA PRO A 68 -0.50 14.31 5.48
C PRO A 68 -2.02 14.32 5.65
N LEU A 69 -2.56 13.22 6.19
CA LEU A 69 -3.96 13.16 6.65
C LEU A 69 -3.98 13.77 8.06
N LEU A 70 -4.06 15.10 8.15
CA LEU A 70 -4.19 15.86 9.41
C LEU A 70 -5.64 16.24 9.67
#